data_AF-A0A8J7GM30-F1
#
_entry.id   AF-A0A8J7GM30-F1
#
_cell.length_a   1.000
_cell.length_b   1.000
_cell.length_c   1.000
_cell.angle_alpha   90.00
_cell.angle_beta   90.00
_cell.angle_gamma   90.00
#
_symmetry.space_group_name_H-M   'P 1'
#
loop_
_entity.id
_entity.type
_entity.pdbx_description
1 polymer ?
#
loop_
_entity_poly.entity_id
_entity_poly.type
_entity_poly.pdbx_seq_one_letter_code
_entity_poly.pdbx_strand_id
1 'polypeptide(L)' 'MENIDPGERLSDAELGELARLLARFASHDLDQWENWRVHTPHGPVYVTMTNALMAGCSDEAFTTIWPLPPRLAEGGRTNA' A
#
# COMPACT_ATOMS: atom_id res chain seq x y z
N MET A 1 -12.36 18.48 -13.96
CA MET A 1 -11.43 17.61 -13.21
C MET A 1 -11.72 16.22 -13.70
N GLU A 2 -10.77 15.62 -14.41
CA GLU A 2 -10.94 14.29 -15.02
C GLU A 2 -11.29 13.28 -13.94
N ASN A 3 -12.28 12.42 -14.18
CA ASN A 3 -12.65 11.37 -13.24
C ASN A 3 -11.56 10.30 -13.31
N ILE A 4 -10.53 10.45 -12.48
CA ILE A 4 -9.44 9.47 -12.37
C ILE A 4 -9.95 8.32 -11.52
N ASP A 5 -10.81 7.51 -12.10
CA ASP A 5 -11.10 6.19 -11.55
C ASP A 5 -9.84 5.32 -11.78
N PRO A 6 -9.11 4.91 -10.74
CA PRO A 6 -7.93 4.06 -10.89
C PRO A 6 -8.28 2.65 -11.36
N GLY A 7 -9.57 2.33 -11.51
CA GLY A 7 -10.09 1.04 -11.96
C GLY A 7 -10.68 0.24 -10.80
N GLU A 8 -11.02 -1.01 -11.10
CA GLU A 8 -11.56 -1.95 -10.11
C GLU A 8 -10.49 -2.42 -9.12
N ARG A 9 -10.90 -3.28 -8.17
CA ARG A 9 -10.00 -3.86 -7.17
C ARG A 9 -8.85 -4.62 -7.85
N LEU A 10 -7.63 -4.43 -7.36
CA LEU A 10 -6.45 -5.19 -7.80
C LEU A 10 -6.68 -6.70 -7.69
N SER A 11 -6.23 -7.43 -8.71
CA SER A 11 -6.07 -8.88 -8.65
C SER A 11 -4.91 -9.27 -7.71
N ASP A 12 -4.88 -10.54 -7.31
CA ASP A 12 -3.82 -11.09 -6.44
C ASP A 12 -2.41 -10.90 -7.04
N ALA A 13 -2.31 -11.01 -8.37
CA ALA A 13 -1.05 -10.80 -9.10
C ALA A 13 -0.61 -9.32 -9.09
N GLU A 14 -1.56 -8.40 -9.30
CA GLU A 14 -1.27 -6.96 -9.25
C GLU A 14 -0.92 -6.51 -7.84
N LEU A 15 -1.58 -7.07 -6.82
CA LEU A 15 -1.25 -6.82 -5.42
C LEU A 15 0.17 -7.34 -5.08
N GLY A 16 0.53 -8.52 -5.59
CA GLY A 16 1.89 -9.06 -5.50
C GLY A 16 2.94 -8.14 -6.12
N GLU A 17 2.66 -7.64 -7.32
CA GLU A 17 3.56 -6.74 -8.02
C GLU A 17 3.67 -5.37 -7.31
N LEU A 18 2.56 -4.82 -6.82
CA LEU A 18 2.56 -3.59 -6.02
C LEU A 18 3.43 -3.75 -4.76
N ALA A 19 3.25 -4.83 -4.00
CA ALA A 19 4.03 -5.11 -2.80
C ALA A 19 5.53 -5.24 -3.10
N ARG A 20 5.87 -5.92 -4.19
CA ARG A 20 7.26 -6.08 -4.66
C ARG A 20 7.89 -4.75 -5.05
N LEU A 21 7.16 -3.89 -5.77
CA LEU A 21 7.64 -2.57 -6.19
C LEU A 21 7.80 -1.62 -5.00
N LEU A 22 6.84 -1.60 -4.08
CA LEU A 22 6.94 -0.81 -2.85
C LEU A 22 8.12 -1.26 -1.99
N ALA A 23 8.35 -2.57 -1.84
CA ALA A 23 9.50 -3.07 -1.10
C ALA A 23 10.83 -2.64 -1.74
N ARG A 24 10.91 -2.70 -3.07
CA ARG A 24 12.10 -2.24 -3.82
C ARG A 24 12.33 -0.74 -3.64
N PHE A 25 11.28 0.07 -3.77
CA PHE A 25 11.35 1.51 -3.54
C PHE A 25 11.80 1.83 -2.10
N ALA A 26 11.15 1.21 -1.10
CA ALA A 26 11.50 1.40 0.31
C ALA A 26 12.94 0.98 0.64
N SER A 27 13.51 0.04 -0.12
CA SER A 27 14.88 -0.45 0.12
C SER A 27 15.97 0.42 -0.54
N HIS A 28 15.63 1.19 -1.58
CA HIS A 28 16.63 1.81 -2.45
C HIS A 28 16.44 3.31 -2.66
N ASP A 29 15.20 3.79 -2.61
CA ASP A 29 14.83 5.13 -3.04
C ASP A 29 14.21 5.96 -1.91
N LEU A 30 13.73 5.31 -0.82
CA LEU A 30 13.23 6.00 0.36
C LEU A 30 14.39 6.54 1.21
N ASP A 31 14.54 7.87 1.27
CA ASP A 31 15.59 8.53 2.05
C ASP A 31 15.26 8.58 3.56
N GLN A 32 14.23 9.33 3.95
CA GLN A 32 13.79 9.45 5.34
C GLN A 32 12.27 9.28 5.48
N TRP A 33 11.53 9.95 4.61
CA TRP A 33 10.07 9.91 4.58
C TRP A 33 9.55 10.31 3.21
N GLU A 34 8.37 9.81 2.89
CA GLU A 34 7.63 10.20 1.69
C GLU A 34 6.17 10.44 2.06
N ASN A 35 5.59 11.50 1.50
CA ASN A 35 4.18 11.85 1.71
C ASN A 35 3.49 11.98 0.36
N TRP A 36 2.68 10.98 0.03
CA TRP A 36 1.93 10.95 -1.22
C TRP A 36 0.47 11.32 -0.97
N ARG A 37 -0.12 11.95 -1.99
CA ARG A 37 -1.55 12.25 -2.04
C ARG A 37 -2.12 11.62 -3.30
N VAL A 38 -3.05 10.68 -3.12
CA VAL A 38 -3.75 10.00 -4.20
C VAL A 38 -5.16 10.58 -4.29
N HIS A 39 -5.51 11.10 -5.46
CA HIS A 39 -6.88 11.54 -5.71
C HIS A 39 -7.75 10.33 -6.09
N THR A 40 -8.87 10.14 -5.39
CA THR A 40 -9.86 9.10 -5.69
C THR A 40 -11.25 9.71 -5.83
N PRO A 41 -12.21 9.01 -6.46
CA PRO A 41 -13.61 9.44 -6.50
C PRO A 41 -14.26 9.66 -5.13
N HIS A 42 -13.73 9.03 -4.07
CA HIS A 42 -14.24 9.14 -2.70
C HIS A 42 -13.52 10.21 -1.86
N GLY A 43 -12.61 10.97 -2.48
CA GLY A 43 -11.78 11.97 -1.81
C GLY A 43 -10.28 11.62 -1.84
N PRO A 44 -9.43 12.51 -1.31
CA PRO A 44 -7.99 12.26 -1.27
C PRO A 44 -7.62 11.19 -0.24
N VAL A 45 -6.78 10.24 -0.65
CA VAL A 45 -6.08 9.31 0.24
C VAL A 45 -4.66 9.83 0.45
N TYR A 46 -4.18 9.78 1.69
CA TYR A 46 -2.84 10.19 2.06
C TYR A 46 -2.03 8.97 2.45
N VAL A 47 -0.82 8.86 1.93
CA VAL A 47 0.12 7.77 2.23
C VAL A 47 1.37 8.40 2.83
N THR A 48 1.72 7.97 4.03
CA THR A 48 2.98 8.36 4.69
C THR A 48 3.84 7.12 4.81
N MET A 49 5.05 7.19 4.29
CA MET A 49 6.08 6.16 4.44
C MET A 49 7.25 6.74 5.21
N THR A 50 7.81 5.96 6.11
CA THR A 50 8.93 6.33 6.97
C THR A 50 9.74 5.07 7.27
N ASN A 51 11.06 5.22 7.36
CA ASN A 51 11.95 4.13 7.79
C ASN A 51 12.07 4.01 9.32
N ALA A 52 11.32 4.82 10.06
CA ALA A 52 11.23 4.78 11.52
C ALA A 52 9.77 4.74 11.99
N LEU A 53 9.50 3.97 13.05
CA LEU A 53 8.20 3.93 13.71
C LEU A 53 7.88 5.31 14.30
N MET A 54 6.74 5.88 13.92
CA MET A 54 6.31 7.18 14.43
C MET A 54 6.03 7.12 15.93
N ALA A 55 6.36 8.20 16.65
CA ALA A 55 6.07 8.31 18.07
C ALA A 55 4.57 8.16 18.33
N GLY A 56 4.21 7.27 19.25
CA GLY A 56 2.82 6.96 19.59
C GLY A 56 2.15 5.91 18.72
N CYS A 57 2.82 5.40 17.67
CA CYS A 57 2.36 4.24 16.93
C CYS A 57 2.86 2.94 17.57
N SER A 58 1.98 1.93 17.63
CA SER A 58 2.38 0.55 17.94
C SER A 58 2.80 -0.15 16.66
N ASP A 59 3.86 -0.97 16.72
CA ASP A 59 4.30 -1.81 15.60
C ASP A 59 3.19 -2.79 15.17
N GLU A 60 2.35 -3.23 16.12
CA GLU A 60 1.20 -4.11 15.86
C GLU A 60 0.11 -3.48 14.99
N ALA A 61 0.12 -2.14 14.83
CA ALA A 61 -0.80 -1.45 13.94
C ALA A 61 -0.45 -1.64 12.46
N PHE A 62 0.73 -2.18 12.15
CA PHE A 62 1.24 -2.33 10.79
C PHE A 62 1.09 -3.78 10.31
N THR A 63 0.76 -3.93 9.04
CA THR A 63 0.76 -5.23 8.35
C THR A 63 2.01 -5.35 7.50
N THR A 64 2.76 -6.44 7.68
CA THR A 64 3.87 -6.78 6.78
C THR A 64 3.33 -7.08 5.39
N ILE A 65 3.75 -6.28 4.39
CA ILE A 65 3.40 -6.48 2.98
C ILE A 65 4.54 -7.10 2.16
N TRP A 66 5.75 -7.18 2.71
CA TRP A 66 6.90 -7.83 2.05
C TRP A 66 7.75 -8.64 3.04
N PRO A 67 8.07 -9.91 2.74
CA PRO A 67 7.48 -10.72 1.65
C PRO A 67 5.95 -10.79 1.81
N LEU A 68 5.21 -10.78 0.70
CA LEU A 68 3.75 -10.70 0.74
C LEU A 68 3.17 -11.95 1.42
N PRO A 69 2.48 -11.82 2.57
CA PRO A 69 1.87 -12.97 3.23
C PRO A 69 0.77 -13.60 2.36
N PRO A 70 0.67 -14.94 2.29
CA PRO A 70 -0.36 -15.62 1.48
C PRO A 70 -1.79 -15.15 1.77
N ARG A 71 -2.12 -14.87 3.04
CA ARG A 71 -3.43 -14.33 3.44
C ARG A 71 -3.81 -13.01 2.76
N LEU A 72 -2.83 -12.20 2.38
CA LEU A 72 -3.07 -10.95 1.64
C LEU A 72 -3.18 -11.21 0.14
N ALA A 73 -2.47 -12.22 -0.37
CA ALA A 73 -2.54 -12.65 -1.75
C ALA A 73 -3.80 -13.48 -2.06
N GLU A 74 -4.50 -14.05 -1.08
CA GLU A 74 -5.64 -14.96 -1.30
C GLU A 74 -7.01 -14.32 -1.01
N GLY A 75 -7.04 -13.09 -0.48
CA GLY A 75 -8.23 -12.40 0.03
C GLY A 75 -9.25 -11.93 -1.02
N GLY A 76 -9.13 -12.36 -2.28
CA GLY A 76 -10.05 -12.05 -3.38
C GLY A 76 -11.29 -12.95 -3.49
N ARG A 77 -11.35 -14.09 -2.77
CA ARG A 77 -12.44 -15.06 -2.88
C ARG A 77 -13.27 -15.19 -1.61
N THR A 78 -14.11 -14.20 -1.31
CA THR A 78 -15.32 -14.43 -0.54
C THR A 78 -16.41 -13.48 -1.07
N ASN A 79 -17.14 -13.97 -2.08
CA ASN A 79 -18.50 -13.50 -2.33
C ASN A 79 -19.35 -13.87 -1.12
N ALA A 80 -20.00 -12.89 -0.52
CA ALA A 80 -21.27 -13.06 0.17
C ALA A 80 -22.34 -12.37 -0.67
#